data_AF-A0A969NKC5-F1
#
_entry.id   AF-A0A969NKC5-F1
#
_cell.length_a   1.000
_cell.length_b   1.000
_cell.length_c   1.000
_cell.angle_alpha   90.00
_cell.angle_beta   90.00
_cell.angle_gamma   90.00
#
_symmetry.space_group_name_H-M   'P 1'
#
loop_
_entity.id
_entity.type
_entity.pdbx_description
1 polymer ?
#
loop_
_entity_poly.entity_id
_entity_poly.type
_entity_poly.pdbx_seq_one_letter_code
_entity_poly.pdbx_strand_id
1 'polypeptide(L)'
;MLYWLSAVGNGTWESFKNACKVMKLENPQRILRRFKLLGHIESSSNGKYWSVAPTALVRIKSQSEHPEFILCGQQNEELLNEFQSTLKSA
;
A
#
# COMPACT_ATOMS: atom_id res chain seq x y z
N MET A 1 -5.20 5.40 -6.49
CA MET A 1 -3.79 5.65 -6.11
C MET A 1 -3.05 4.37 -5.74
N LEU A 2 -3.48 3.58 -4.75
CA LEU A 2 -2.76 2.36 -4.34
C LEU A 2 -2.54 1.36 -5.49
N TYR A 3 -3.56 1.11 -6.32
CA TYR A 3 -3.41 0.24 -7.50
C TYR A 3 -2.40 0.77 -8.52
N TRP A 4 -2.36 2.09 -8.73
CA TRP A 4 -1.38 2.71 -9.61
C TRP A 4 0.04 2.53 -9.06
N LEU A 5 0.24 2.79 -7.76
CA LEU A 5 1.52 2.55 -7.09
C LEU A 5 1.93 1.08 -7.25
N SER A 6 0.99 0.16 -7.01
CA SER A 6 1.21 -1.29 -7.10
C SER A 6 1.58 -1.76 -8.50
N ALA A 7 1.00 -1.15 -9.54
CA ALA A 7 1.32 -1.46 -10.93
C ALA A 7 2.69 -0.89 -11.34
N VAL A 8 3.05 0.30 -10.87
CA VAL A 8 4.32 0.96 -11.22
C VAL A 8 5.49 0.40 -10.39
N GLY A 9 5.24 -0.04 -9.17
CA GLY A 9 6.19 -0.72 -8.28
C GLY A 9 7.21 0.21 -7.61
N ASN A 10 7.74 1.23 -8.29
CA ASN A 10 8.68 2.20 -7.71
C ASN A 10 8.76 3.50 -8.52
N GLY A 11 9.34 4.55 -7.94
CA GLY A 11 9.56 5.78 -8.67
C GLY A 11 10.26 6.87 -7.87
N THR A 12 10.40 8.04 -8.49
CA THR A 12 10.92 9.24 -7.83
C THR A 12 9.82 9.97 -7.07
N TRP A 13 10.19 10.81 -6.11
CA TRP A 13 9.25 11.74 -5.47
C TRP A 13 8.50 12.61 -6.50
N GLU A 14 9.18 13.02 -7.58
CA GLU A 14 8.55 13.80 -8.65
C GLU A 14 7.46 13.00 -9.37
N SER A 15 7.72 11.74 -9.71
CA SER A 15 6.73 10.86 -10.33
C SER A 15 5.49 10.68 -9.46
N PHE A 16 5.67 10.59 -8.13
CA PHE A 16 4.56 10.51 -7.17
C PHE A 16 3.73 11.80 -7.14
N LYS A 17 4.39 12.97 -7.08
CA LYS A 17 3.68 14.27 -7.12
C LYS A 17 2.90 14.43 -8.42
N ASN A 18 3.47 14.04 -9.55
CA ASN A 18 2.80 14.07 -10.84
C ASN A 18 1.58 13.15 -10.86
N ALA A 19 1.69 11.94 -10.32
CA ALA A 19 0.56 11.03 -10.19
C ALA A 19 -0.56 11.64 -9.30
N CYS A 20 -0.21 12.26 -8.17
CA CYS A 20 -1.18 12.99 -7.34
C CYS A 20 -1.86 14.11 -8.13
N LYS A 21 -1.09 14.90 -8.90
CA LYS A 21 -1.62 16.01 -9.72
C LYS A 21 -2.63 15.50 -10.76
N VAL A 22 -2.29 14.43 -11.48
CA VAL A 22 -3.19 13.81 -12.49
C VAL A 22 -4.47 13.30 -11.84
N MET A 23 -4.37 12.68 -10.65
CA MET A 23 -5.52 12.19 -9.89
C MET A 23 -6.24 13.27 -9.08
N LYS A 24 -5.85 14.56 -9.21
CA LYS A 24 -6.40 15.69 -8.44
C LYS A 24 -6.37 15.46 -6.92
N LEU A 25 -5.32 14.79 -6.44
CA LEU A 25 -5.09 14.52 -5.03
C LEU A 25 -4.21 15.61 -4.41
N GLU A 26 -4.73 16.26 -3.39
CA GLU A 26 -4.02 17.31 -2.66
C GLU A 26 -3.05 16.74 -1.62
N ASN A 27 -2.07 17.55 -1.20
CA ASN A 27 -1.13 17.21 -0.12
C ASN A 27 -0.36 15.89 -0.36
N PRO A 28 0.41 15.76 -1.46
CA PRO A 28 1.10 14.52 -1.80
C PRO A 28 2.01 14.01 -0.68
N GLN A 29 2.62 14.88 0.13
CA GLN A 29 3.46 14.48 1.26
C GLN A 29 2.65 13.73 2.33
N ARG A 30 1.43 14.19 2.61
CA ARG A 30 0.54 13.54 3.58
C ARG A 30 0.09 12.18 3.06
N ILE A 31 -0.18 12.08 1.76
CA ILE A 31 -0.58 10.83 1.11
C ILE A 31 0.58 9.83 1.13
N LEU A 32 1.79 10.22 0.72
CA LEU A 32 2.98 9.38 0.78
C LEU A 32 3.23 8.88 2.20
N ARG A 33 3.16 9.77 3.20
CA ARG A 33 3.31 9.41 4.61
C ARG A 33 2.26 8.38 5.05
N ARG A 34 1.01 8.51 4.64
CA ARG A 34 -0.04 7.53 4.95
C ARG A 34 0.27 6.17 4.35
N PHE A 35 0.66 6.10 3.08
CA PHE A 35 1.05 4.82 2.46
C PHE A 35 2.25 4.18 3.15
N LYS A 36 3.22 4.98 3.61
CA LYS A 36 4.34 4.47 4.43
C LYS A 36 3.87 3.90 5.76
N LEU A 37 3.02 4.64 6.49
CA LEU A 37 2.49 4.20 7.80
C LEU A 37 1.62 2.95 7.70
N LEU A 38 0.92 2.78 6.58
CA LEU A 38 0.12 1.60 6.28
C LEU A 38 0.94 0.44 5.71
N GLY A 39 2.26 0.59 5.55
CA GLY A 39 3.14 -0.47 5.05
C GLY A 39 2.93 -0.80 3.56
N HIS A 40 2.38 0.12 2.77
CA HIS A 40 2.23 -0.09 1.32
C HIS A 40 3.47 0.34 0.53
N ILE A 41 4.21 1.33 1.01
CA ILE A 41 5.41 1.84 0.35
C ILE A 41 6.53 2.10 1.34
N GLU A 42 7.74 2.11 0.82
CA GLU A 42 8.96 2.55 1.49
C GLU A 42 9.54 3.76 0.74
N SER A 43 10.45 4.48 1.39
CA SER A 43 11.19 5.56 0.74
C SER A 43 12.68 5.40 0.98
N SER A 44 13.50 5.79 0.01
CA SER A 44 14.95 5.84 0.20
C SER A 44 15.34 6.72 1.39
N SER A 45 16.52 6.48 1.95
CA SER A 45 17.06 7.26 3.09
C SER A 45 17.15 8.76 2.80
N ASN A 46 17.41 9.13 1.54
CA ASN A 46 17.46 10.52 1.08
C ASN A 46 16.08 11.07 0.64
N GLY A 47 15.01 10.29 0.73
CA GLY A 47 13.63 10.69 0.38
C GLY A 47 13.36 10.94 -1.11
N LYS A 48 14.34 10.71 -2.00
CA LYS A 48 14.20 10.98 -3.44
C LYS A 48 13.41 9.92 -4.19
N TYR A 49 13.37 8.70 -3.65
CA TYR A 49 12.74 7.54 -4.27
C TYR A 49 11.73 6.89 -3.34
N TRP A 50 10.74 6.24 -3.93
CA TRP A 50 9.78 5.38 -3.25
C TRP A 50 9.71 4.03 -3.97
N SER A 51 9.37 2.99 -3.22
CA SER A 51 9.10 1.65 -3.74
C SER A 51 7.88 1.08 -3.02
N VAL A 52 7.08 0.28 -3.71
CA VAL A 52 6.01 -0.49 -3.10
C VAL A 52 6.63 -1.59 -2.26
N ALA A 53 6.11 -1.78 -1.05
CA ALA A 53 6.53 -2.89 -0.20
C ALA A 53 5.95 -4.21 -0.76
N PRO A 54 6.65 -5.35 -0.61
CA PRO A 54 6.10 -6.65 -0.98
C PRO A 54 4.74 -6.91 -0.29
N THR A 55 3.84 -7.59 -0.98
CA THR A 55 2.55 -8.00 -0.42
C THR A 55 2.77 -8.85 0.84
N ALA A 56 2.14 -8.46 1.94
CA ALA A 56 2.27 -9.17 3.21
C ALA A 56 0.95 -9.14 4.00
N LEU A 57 0.62 -10.26 4.65
CA LEU A 57 -0.39 -10.31 5.70
C LEU A 57 0.25 -10.06 7.05
N VAL A 58 -0.15 -8.97 7.70
CA VAL A 58 0.35 -8.58 9.02
C VAL A 58 -0.72 -8.86 10.05
N ARG A 59 -0.44 -9.77 11.00
CA ARG A 59 -1.35 -10.08 12.10
C ARG A 59 -1.44 -8.89 13.06
N ILE A 60 -2.66 -8.47 13.39
CA ILE A 60 -2.90 -7.48 14.44
C ILE A 60 -2.66 -8.17 15.79
N LYS A 61 -1.80 -7.58 16.61
CA LYS A 61 -1.60 -8.05 17.99
C LYS A 61 -2.85 -7.69 18.81
N SER A 62 -3.69 -8.69 19.05
CA SER A 62 -4.95 -8.58 19.80
C SER A 62 -5.09 -9.78 20.74
N GLN A 63 -5.80 -9.60 21.86
CA GLN A 63 -6.21 -10.68 22.77
C GLN A 63 -7.49 -11.39 22.30
N SER A 64 -8.03 -11.00 21.14
CA SER A 64 -9.20 -11.64 20.52
C SER A 64 -8.93 -13.11 20.20
N GLU A 65 -9.94 -13.95 20.43
CA GLU A 65 -9.96 -15.36 19.99
C GLU A 65 -9.94 -15.49 18.45
N HIS A 66 -10.39 -14.45 17.75
CA HIS A 66 -10.35 -14.37 16.30
C HIS A 66 -9.17 -13.50 15.84
N PRO A 67 -8.13 -14.09 15.19
CA PRO A 67 -6.98 -13.34 14.72
C PRO A 67 -7.38 -12.45 13.54
N GLU A 68 -7.08 -11.17 13.66
CA GLU A 68 -7.27 -10.19 12.59
C GLU A 68 -5.96 -9.95 11.83
N PHE A 69 -6.05 -9.70 10.53
CA PHE A 69 -4.92 -9.47 9.65
C PHE A 69 -5.15 -8.21 8.81
N ILE A 70 -4.05 -7.52 8.49
CA ILE A 70 -4.03 -6.39 7.56
C ILE A 70 -3.21 -6.80 6.33
N LEU A 71 -3.75 -6.54 5.14
CA LEU A 71 -3.03 -6.70 3.89
C LEU A 71 -2.22 -5.45 3.58
N CYS A 72 -0.90 -5.58 3.66
CA CYS A 72 0.08 -4.52 3.39
C CYS A 72 0.76 -4.73 2.03
N GLY A 73 1.52 -3.72 1.61
CA GLY A 73 2.32 -3.78 0.38
C GLY A 73 1.52 -3.61 -0.91
N GLN A 74 2.03 -4.24 -1.96
CA GLN A 74 1.44 -4.27 -3.30
C GLN A 74 0.03 -4.89 -3.28
N GLN A 75 -0.90 -4.27 -4.03
CA GLN A 75 -2.27 -4.75 -4.16
C GLN A 75 -2.73 -4.72 -5.63
N ASN A 76 -3.47 -5.75 -6.01
CA ASN A 76 -4.25 -5.79 -7.24
C ASN A 76 -5.62 -6.40 -6.96
N GLU A 77 -6.53 -6.31 -7.93
CA GLU A 77 -7.91 -6.75 -7.78
C GLU A 77 -8.02 -8.29 -7.64
N GLU A 78 -7.22 -9.03 -8.40
CA GLU A 78 -7.19 -10.50 -8.36
C GLU A 78 -6.82 -11.04 -6.98
N LEU A 79 -5.76 -10.49 -6.39
CA LEU A 79 -5.29 -10.81 -5.04
C LEU A 79 -6.37 -10.54 -3.99
N LEU A 80 -7.04 -9.38 -4.07
CA LEU A 80 -8.11 -9.02 -3.14
C LEU A 80 -9.30 -9.98 -3.26
N ASN A 81 -9.66 -10.38 -4.48
CA ASN A 81 -10.72 -11.33 -4.72
C ASN A 81 -10.37 -12.72 -4.17
N GLU A 82 -9.14 -13.19 -4.36
CA GLU A 82 -8.66 -14.47 -3.84
C GLU A 82 -8.64 -14.51 -2.30
N PHE A 83 -8.24 -13.42 -1.65
CA PHE A 83 -8.32 -13.33 -0.19
C PHE A 83 -9.77 -13.33 0.31
N GLN A 84 -10.65 -12.59 -0.36
CA GLN A 84 -12.07 -12.56 0.02
C GLN A 84 -12.76 -13.92 -0.19
N SER A 85 -12.42 -14.67 -1.24
CA SER A 85 -12.96 -16.03 -1.40
C SER A 85 -12.45 -16.96 -0.32
N THR A 86 -11.15 -16.93 -0.03
CA THR A 86 -10.52 -17.81 0.98
C THR A 86 -11.10 -17.58 2.38
N LEU A 87 -11.31 -16.32 2.76
CA LEU A 87 -11.89 -15.95 4.06
C LEU A 87 -13.38 -16.29 4.20
N LYS A 88 -14.13 -16.42 3.10
CA LYS A 88 -15.56 -16.81 3.13
C LYS A 88 -15.75 -18.32 3.22
N SER A 89 -14.75 -19.09 2.81
CA SER A 89 -14.77 -20.56 2.82
C SER A 89 -14.15 -21.18 4.08
N ALA A 90 -13.58 -20.37 4.97
CA ALA A 90 -12.99 -20.76 6.25
C ALA A 90 -13.92 -20.40 7.41
#